data_AF-A0A1E5QTR9-F1
#
_entry.id   AF-A0A1E5QTR9-F1
#
_cell.length_a   1.000
_cell.length_b   1.000
_cell.length_c   1.000
_cell.angle_alpha   90.00
_cell.angle_beta   90.00
_cell.angle_gamma   90.00
#
_symmetry.space_group_name_H-M   'P 1'
#
loop_
_entity.id
_entity.type
_entity.pdbx_description
1 polymer ?
#
loop_
_entity_poly.entity_id
_entity_poly.type
_entity_poly.pdbx_seq_one_letter_code
_entity_poly.pdbx_strand_id
1 'polypeptide(L)'
;MNKIMRCAIVLDEEEREKAIALSEEMKISVSALFRSVLYERIPRTPKKEVVKALLRMGDARNQIEELLEVIPSEHQRKLREFAEALDEVERAILICQ
;
A
#
# COMPACT_ATOMS: atom_id res chain seq x y z
N MET A 1 18.63 23.18 11.41
CA MET A 1 17.42 23.48 12.21
C MET A 1 16.36 22.47 11.86
N ASN A 2 15.99 21.57 12.79
CA ASN A 2 14.84 20.69 12.58
C ASN A 2 13.56 21.53 12.70
N LYS A 3 12.81 21.67 11.61
CA LYS A 3 11.49 22.31 11.64
C LYS A 3 10.52 21.34 12.32
N ILE A 4 10.03 21.69 13.50
CA ILE A 4 9.00 20.91 14.21
C ILE A 4 7.64 21.29 13.61
N MET A 5 6.99 20.35 12.95
CA MET A 5 5.60 20.51 12.48
C MET A 5 4.65 20.03 13.60
N ARG A 6 3.66 20.85 13.95
CA ARG A 6 2.63 20.51 14.94
C ARG A 6 1.29 20.36 14.21
N CYS A 7 0.57 19.29 14.51
CA CYS A 7 -0.80 19.04 14.02
C CYS A 7 -1.72 19.00 15.24
N ALA A 8 -2.84 19.71 15.17
CA ALA A 8 -3.89 19.68 16.18
C ALA A 8 -5.13 19.05 15.57
N ILE A 9 -5.74 18.12 16.30
CA ILE A 9 -6.97 17.42 15.91
C ILE A 9 -8.01 17.77 16.97
N VAL A 10 -9.18 18.20 16.53
CA VAL A 10 -10.33 18.45 17.38
C VAL A 10 -11.25 17.24 17.25
N LEU A 11 -11.61 16.65 18.39
CA LEU A 11 -12.49 15.51 18.50
C LEU A 11 -13.64 15.89 19.41
N ASP A 12 -14.83 15.36 19.16
CA ASP A 12 -15.88 15.34 20.16
C ASP A 12 -15.59 14.30 21.28
N GLU A 13 -16.44 14.27 22.30
CA GLU A 13 -16.26 13.39 23.46
C GLU A 13 -16.26 11.90 23.08
N GLU A 14 -17.17 11.51 22.17
CA GLU A 14 -17.32 10.12 21.73
C GLU A 14 -16.12 9.67 20.88
N GLU A 15 -15.69 10.51 19.93
CA GLU A 15 -14.51 10.29 19.11
C GLU A 15 -13.24 10.17 19.95
N ARG A 16 -13.12 11.01 20.99
CA ARG A 16 -12.00 10.99 21.92
C ARG A 16 -11.96 9.68 22.71
N GLU A 17 -13.09 9.23 23.25
CA GLU A 17 -13.17 7.96 23.99
C GLU A 17 -12.77 6.77 23.11
N LYS A 18 -13.28 6.71 21.87
CA LYS A 18 -12.91 5.67 20.90
C LYS A 18 -11.42 5.68 20.57
N ALA A 19 -10.83 6.86 20.37
CA ALA A 19 -9.41 6.99 20.07
C ALA A 19 -8.53 6.54 21.26
N ILE A 20 -8.95 6.80 22.49
CA ILE A 20 -8.25 6.34 23.70
C ILE A 20 -8.35 4.82 23.82
N ALA A 21 -9.55 4.25 23.70
CA ALA A 21 -9.75 2.81 23.81
C ALA A 21 -8.92 2.04 22.77
N LEU A 22 -8.92 2.50 21.52
CA LEU A 22 -8.14 1.90 20.44
C LEU A 22 -6.62 2.06 20.68
N SER A 23 -6.19 3.20 21.21
CA SER A 23 -4.79 3.44 21.58
C SER A 23 -4.30 2.47 22.66
N GLU A 24 -5.15 2.18 23.66
CA GLU A 24 -4.86 1.23 24.73
C GLU A 24 -4.81 -0.22 24.23
N GLU A 25 -5.80 -0.62 23.41
CA GLU A 25 -5.84 -1.94 22.78
C GLU A 25 -4.57 -2.21 21.96
N MET A 26 -4.15 -1.23 21.16
CA MET A 26 -2.97 -1.32 20.31
C MET A 26 -1.64 -1.08 21.07
N LYS A 27 -1.69 -0.69 22.35
CA LYS A 27 -0.52 -0.34 23.18
C LYS A 27 0.38 0.73 22.56
N ILE A 28 -0.23 1.71 21.90
CA ILE A 28 0.45 2.87 21.33
C ILE A 28 -0.07 4.15 21.99
N SER A 29 0.56 5.29 21.70
CA SER A 29 0.02 6.59 22.11
C SER A 29 -1.05 7.08 21.13
N VAL A 30 -2.00 7.88 21.61
CA VAL A 30 -3.03 8.51 20.76
C VAL A 30 -2.39 9.31 19.61
N SER A 31 -1.26 9.99 19.86
CA SER A 31 -0.51 10.67 18.82
C SER A 31 0.14 9.72 17.80
N ALA A 32 0.54 8.51 18.21
CA ALA A 32 1.02 7.49 17.29
C ALA A 32 -0.12 6.88 16.46
N LEU A 33 -1.30 6.66 17.07
CA LEU A 33 -2.51 6.23 16.39
C LEU A 33 -2.94 7.23 15.30
N PHE A 34 -3.01 8.53 15.61
CA PHE A 34 -3.34 9.53 14.59
C PHE A 34 -2.26 9.65 13.53
N ARG A 35 -0.98 9.50 13.89
CA ARG A 35 0.08 9.44 12.89
C ARG A 35 -0.03 8.21 12.00
N SER A 36 -0.35 7.03 12.51
CA SER A 36 -0.52 5.85 11.66
C SER A 36 -1.66 6.04 10.69
N VAL A 37 -2.84 6.50 11.15
CA VAL A 37 -3.98 6.77 10.27
C VAL A 37 -3.68 7.89 9.26
N LEU A 38 -3.04 8.98 9.69
CA LEU A 38 -2.67 10.08 8.78
C LEU A 38 -1.61 9.63 7.77
N TYR A 39 -0.59 8.87 8.17
CA TYR A 39 0.44 8.39 7.24
C TYR A 39 -0.01 7.20 6.39
N GLU A 40 -0.99 6.42 6.82
CA GLU A 40 -1.66 5.40 6.00
C GLU A 40 -2.56 6.07 4.95
N ARG A 41 -3.21 7.20 5.27
CA ARG A 41 -4.08 7.95 4.35
C ARG A 41 -3.37 8.98 3.50
N ILE A 42 -2.20 9.46 3.90
CA ILE A 42 -1.34 10.28 3.05
C ILE A 42 -0.64 9.28 2.12
N PRO A 43 -0.93 9.25 0.81
CA PRO A 43 -0.18 8.41 -0.10
C PRO A 43 1.30 8.77 0.04
N ARG A 44 2.10 7.88 0.63
CA ARG A 44 3.54 8.09 0.69
C ARG A 44 3.98 8.15 -0.76
N THR A 45 4.61 9.26 -1.17
CA THR A 45 5.22 9.31 -2.51
C THR A 45 6.20 8.13 -2.56
N PRO A 46 5.98 7.13 -3.42
CA PRO A 46 6.83 5.95 -3.43
C PRO A 46 8.25 6.39 -3.73
N LYS A 47 9.24 5.76 -3.09
CA LYS A 47 10.65 5.99 -3.47
C LYS A 47 10.79 5.75 -4.97
N LYS A 48 11.66 6.51 -5.63
CA LYS A 48 11.88 6.43 -7.09
C LYS A 48 12.18 5.00 -7.56
N GLU A 49 12.89 4.23 -6.74
CA GLU A 49 13.23 2.83 -6.97
C GLU A 49 11.98 1.94 -6.97
N VAL A 50 11.02 2.22 -6.08
CA VAL A 50 9.77 1.47 -5.98
C VAL A 50 8.85 1.80 -7.16
N VAL A 51 8.72 3.07 -7.54
CA VAL A 51 7.95 3.45 -8.75
C VAL A 51 8.52 2.74 -9.98
N LYS A 52 9.85 2.72 -10.14
CA LYS A 52 10.50 2.02 -11.25
C LYS A 52 10.25 0.52 -11.25
N ALA A 53 10.23 -0.11 -10.07
CA ALA A 53 9.94 -1.53 -9.95
C ALA A 53 8.49 -1.83 -10.34
N LEU A 54 7.53 -1.04 -9.82
CA LEU A 54 6.11 -1.17 -10.14
C LEU A 54 5.84 -1.00 -11.65
N LEU A 55 6.42 0.02 -12.29
CA LEU A 55 6.28 0.22 -13.73
C LEU A 55 6.82 -0.97 -14.53
N ARG A 56 7.99 -1.50 -14.17
CA ARG A 56 8.56 -2.69 -14.84
C ARG A 56 7.72 -3.94 -14.65
N MET A 57 7.09 -4.10 -13.50
CA MET A 57 6.17 -5.21 -13.23
C MET A 57 4.91 -5.09 -14.07
N GLY A 58 4.34 -3.88 -14.18
CA GLY A 58 3.22 -3.60 -15.07
C GLY A 58 3.55 -3.88 -16.55
N ASP A 59 4.74 -3.45 -17.01
CA ASP A 59 5.21 -3.74 -18.37
C ASP A 59 5.34 -5.26 -18.62
N ALA A 60 5.89 -6.00 -17.65
CA ALA A 60 6.01 -7.46 -17.75
C ALA A 60 4.63 -8.13 -17.80
N ARG A 61 3.66 -7.67 -17.00
CA ARG A 61 2.28 -8.17 -17.05
C ARG A 61 1.65 -7.92 -18.41
N ASN A 62 1.76 -6.71 -18.95
CA ASN A 62 1.22 -6.37 -20.27
C ASN A 62 1.81 -7.27 -21.37
N GLN A 63 3.12 -7.54 -21.33
CA GLN A 63 3.75 -8.48 -22.26
C GLN A 63 3.23 -9.92 -22.11
N ILE A 64 2.94 -10.36 -20.89
CA ILE A 64 2.35 -11.69 -20.65
C ILE A 64 0.93 -11.74 -21.20
N GLU A 65 0.12 -10.69 -21.00
CA GLU A 65 -1.23 -10.59 -21.54
C GLU A 65 -1.24 -10.65 -23.07
N GLU A 66 -0.36 -9.88 -23.73
CA GLU A 66 -0.17 -9.95 -25.20
C GLU A 66 0.23 -11.36 -25.66
N LEU A 67 1.12 -12.02 -24.93
CA LEU A 67 1.52 -13.40 -25.23
C LEU A 67 0.38 -14.41 -25.05
N LEU A 68 -0.50 -14.19 -24.07
CA LEU A 68 -1.65 -15.06 -23.82
C LEU A 68 -2.68 -15.00 -24.96
N GLU A 69 -2.77 -13.89 -25.71
CA GLU A 69 -3.64 -13.78 -26.88
C GLU A 69 -3.20 -14.68 -28.06
N VAL A 70 -1.91 -14.97 -28.16
CA VAL A 70 -1.32 -15.70 -29.29
C VAL A 70 -0.91 -17.14 -28.97
N ILE A 71 -0.71 -17.47 -27.69
CA ILE A 71 -0.26 -18.81 -27.26
C ILE A 71 -1.43 -19.80 -27.14
N PRO A 72 -1.27 -21.07 -27.56
CA PRO A 72 -2.28 -22.12 -27.35
C PRO A 72 -2.68 -22.28 -25.87
N SER A 73 -3.98 -22.50 -25.64
CA SER A 73 -4.59 -22.54 -24.29
C SER A 73 -3.92 -23.52 -23.32
N GLU A 74 -3.40 -24.63 -23.84
CA GLU A 74 -2.65 -25.65 -23.11
C GLU A 74 -1.32 -25.16 -22.48
N HIS A 75 -0.76 -24.06 -22.98
CA HIS A 75 0.45 -23.43 -22.43
C HIS A 75 0.16 -22.16 -21.62
N GLN A 76 -1.08 -21.66 -21.65
CA GLN A 76 -1.45 -20.40 -20.99
C GLN A 76 -1.48 -20.50 -19.46
N ARG A 77 -1.67 -21.70 -18.88
CA ARG A 77 -1.90 -21.85 -17.44
C ARG A 77 -0.78 -21.25 -16.58
N LYS A 78 0.48 -21.59 -16.89
CA LYS A 78 1.65 -21.08 -16.16
C LYS A 78 1.85 -19.57 -16.33
N LEU A 79 1.49 -19.03 -17.49
CA LEU A 79 1.60 -17.60 -17.76
C LEU A 79 0.54 -16.80 -16.99
N ARG A 80 -0.68 -17.33 -16.87
CA ARG A 80 -1.72 -16.74 -16.01
C ARG A 80 -1.34 -16.78 -14.54
N GLU A 81 -0.88 -17.94 -14.05
CA GLU A 81 -0.36 -18.09 -12.67
C GLU A 81 0.76 -17.07 -12.38
N PHE A 82 1.63 -16.79 -13.36
CA PHE A 82 2.70 -15.80 -13.21
C PHE A 82 2.20 -14.35 -13.22
N ALA A 83 1.23 -14.02 -14.08
CA ALA A 83 0.60 -12.69 -14.10
C ALA A 83 -0.12 -12.38 -12.77
N GLU A 84 -0.85 -13.35 -12.21
CA GLU A 84 -1.51 -13.22 -10.91
C GLU A 84 -0.50 -12.99 -9.78
N ALA A 85 0.62 -13.72 -9.79
CA ALA A 85 1.69 -13.52 -8.80
C ALA A 85 2.33 -12.12 -8.89
N LEU A 86 2.46 -11.54 -10.10
CA LEU A 86 2.96 -10.17 -10.26
C LEU A 86 2.00 -9.14 -9.63
N ASP A 87 0.69 -9.33 -9.81
CA ASP A 87 -0.34 -8.49 -9.21
C ASP A 87 -0.34 -8.56 -7.68
N GLU A 88 -0.13 -9.75 -7.10
CA GLU A 88 -0.03 -9.93 -5.65
C GLU A 88 1.18 -9.20 -5.07
N VAL A 89 2.34 -9.27 -5.74
CA VAL A 89 3.55 -8.57 -5.32
C VAL A 89 3.38 -7.05 -5.44
N GLU A 90 2.75 -6.56 -6.52
CA GLU A 90 2.43 -5.13 -6.67
C GLU A 90 1.56 -4.63 -5.51
N ARG A 91 0.51 -5.37 -5.15
CA ARG A 91 -0.35 -5.01 -4.00
C ARG A 91 0.41 -5.03 -2.68
N ALA A 92 1.25 -6.04 -2.44
CA ALA A 92 2.06 -6.13 -1.23
C ALA A 92 3.02 -4.93 -1.10
N ILE A 93 3.65 -4.51 -2.20
CA ILE A 93 4.51 -3.34 -2.25
C ILE A 93 3.73 -2.07 -1.90
N LEU A 94 2.54 -1.89 -2.46
CA LEU A 94 1.68 -0.73 -2.18
C LEU A 94 1.23 -0.67 -0.71
N ILE A 95 0.96 -1.82 -0.09
CA ILE A 95 0.55 -1.92 1.33
C ILE A 95 1.74 -1.66 2.29
N CYS A 96 2.95 -2.06 1.90
CA CYS A 96 4.15 -1.88 2.73
C CYS A 96 4.75 -0.47 2.68
N GLN A 97 4.15 0.46 1.92
CA GLN A 97 4.57 1.86 1.83
C GLN A 97 4.05 2.69 2.97
#